data_AF-A0A920LBV4-F1
#
_entry.id   AF-A0A920LBV4-F1
#
_cell.length_a   1.000
_cell.length_b   1.000
_cell.length_c   1.000
_cell.angle_alpha   90.00
_cell.angle_beta   90.00
_cell.angle_gamma   90.00
#
_symmetry.space_group_name_H-M   'P 1'
#
loop_
_entity.id
_entity.type
_entity.pdbx_description
1 polymer ?
#
loop_
_entity_poly.entity_id
_entity_poly.type
_entity_poly.pdbx_seq_one_letter_code
_entity_poly.pdbx_strand_id
1 'polypeptide(L)' 'MIPKENEKDLAEVPDNVKDGLDIIPISLVDEALNVALIRSFDDRVNEDEVLSDTPLAPGNAVQEDLIAH' A
#
# COMPACT_ATOMS: atom_id res chain seq x y z
N MET A 1 15.28 -1.22 13.62
CA MET A 1 14.55 -2.36 13.00
C MET A 1 15.57 -3.38 12.53
N ILE A 2 15.29 -4.67 12.70
CA ILE A 2 16.16 -5.76 12.25
C ILE A 2 15.34 -6.86 11.56
N PRO A 3 15.90 -7.63 10.63
CA PRO A 3 15.25 -8.85 10.14
C PRO A 3 14.95 -9.82 11.29
N LYS A 4 13.81 -10.50 11.26
CA LYS A 4 13.39 -11.46 12.30
C LYS A 4 14.41 -12.58 12.53
N GLU A 5 15.14 -12.98 11.50
CA GLU A 5 16.20 -13.99 11.64
C GLU A 5 17.36 -13.51 12.53
N ASN A 6 17.64 -12.20 12.53
CA ASN A 6 18.73 -11.58 13.31
C ASN A 6 18.38 -11.39 14.79
N GLU A 7 17.14 -11.67 15.22
CA GLU A 7 16.76 -11.63 16.63
C GLU A 7 17.60 -12.60 17.47
N LYS A 8 18.00 -13.73 16.89
CA LYS A 8 18.86 -14.71 17.55
C LYS A 8 20.28 -14.18 17.75
N ASP A 9 20.83 -13.50 16.76
CA ASP A 9 22.15 -12.88 16.84
C ASP A 9 22.18 -11.74 17.86
N LEU A 10 21.02 -11.12 18.12
CA LEU A 10 20.90 -10.06 19.11
C LEU A 10 21.13 -10.56 20.55
N ALA A 11 20.97 -11.85 20.82
CA ALA A 11 21.29 -12.43 22.12
C ALA A 11 22.80 -12.35 22.45
N GLU A 12 23.66 -12.29 21.43
CA GLU A 12 25.11 -12.17 21.59
C GLU A 12 25.59 -10.71 21.76
N VAL A 13 24.71 -9.74 21.49
CA VAL A 13 25.01 -8.31 21.65
C VAL A 13 24.96 -7.92 23.14
N PRO A 14 25.96 -7.19 23.65
CA PRO A 14 26.00 -6.78 25.06
C PRO A 14 24.88 -5.79 25.42
N ASP A 15 24.46 -5.84 26.68
CA ASP A 15 23.27 -5.11 27.16
C ASP A 15 23.41 -3.59 27.03
N ASN A 16 24.63 -3.06 27.15
CA ASN A 16 24.91 -1.63 26.98
C ASN A 16 24.52 -1.07 25.59
N VAL A 17 24.46 -1.93 24.56
CA VAL A 17 24.01 -1.54 23.21
C VAL A 17 22.51 -1.78 23.07
N LYS A 18 21.97 -2.84 23.65
CA LYS A 18 20.53 -3.16 23.59
C LYS A 18 19.68 -2.17 24.38
N ASP A 19 20.15 -1.72 25.54
CA ASP A 19 19.44 -0.79 26.42
C ASP A 19 19.34 0.63 25.82
N GLY A 20 20.21 0.96 24.86
CA GLY A 20 20.23 2.26 24.18
C GLY A 20 19.45 2.31 22.86
N LEU A 21 18.88 1.18 22.41
CA LEU A 21 18.23 1.08 21.11
C LEU A 21 16.87 0.37 21.20
N ASP A 22 15.84 0.98 20.63
CA ASP A 22 14.56 0.33 20.38
C ASP A 22 14.66 -0.59 19.15
N ILE A 23 14.82 -1.88 19.40
CA ILE A 23 15.01 -2.88 18.35
C ILE A 23 13.69 -3.56 18.03
N ILE A 24 13.16 -3.27 16.84
CA ILE A 24 11.91 -3.84 16.32
C ILE A 24 12.24 -4.90 15.27
N PRO A 25 12.00 -6.20 15.53
CA PRO A 25 12.16 -7.25 14.53
C PRO A 25 11.02 -7.21 13.51
N ILE A 26 11.35 -7.27 12.21
CA ILE A 26 10.41 -7.22 11.09
C ILE A 26 10.64 -8.39 10.14
N SER A 27 9.57 -8.87 9.50
CA SER A 27 9.61 -9.96 8.51
C SER A 27 9.29 -9.46 7.10
N LEU A 28 8.50 -8.39 6.99
CA LEU A 28 8.07 -7.83 5.71
C LEU A 28 8.45 -6.35 5.58
N VAL A 29 8.59 -5.91 4.33
CA VAL A 29 8.92 -4.51 4.02
C VAL A 29 7.79 -3.58 4.44
N ASP A 30 6.53 -4.01 4.34
CA ASP A 30 5.37 -3.20 4.73
C ASP A 30 5.38 -2.82 6.22
N GLU A 31 5.86 -3.73 7.08
CA GLU A 31 6.03 -3.46 8.51
C GLU A 31 7.09 -2.37 8.74
N ALA A 32 8.18 -2.41 7.98
CA ALA A 32 9.23 -1.38 8.02
C ALA A 32 8.69 -0.01 7.60
N LEU A 33 7.92 0.02 6.51
CA LEU A 33 7.34 1.25 5.96
C LEU A 33 6.35 1.88 6.94
N ASN A 34 5.50 1.08 7.58
CA ASN A 34 4.54 1.59 8.57
C ASN A 34 5.21 2.22 9.80
N VAL A 35 6.36 1.69 10.24
CA VAL A 35 7.09 2.26 11.39
C VAL A 35 7.97 3.45 10.97
N ALA A 36 8.50 3.44 9.74
CA ALA A 36 9.42 4.48 9.26
C ALA A 36 8.71 5.76 8.78
N LEU A 37 7.46 5.65 8.32
CA LEU A 37 6.71 6.77 7.76
C LEU A 37 5.94 7.54 8.84
N ILE A 38 5.87 8.87 8.69
CA ILE A 38 5.10 9.75 9.59
C ILE A 38 3.58 9.59 9.39
N ARG A 39 3.17 9.18 8.18
CA ARG A 39 1.78 8.92 7.80
C ARG A 39 1.65 7.46 7.36
N SER A 40 0.47 6.88 7.54
CA SER A 40 0.23 5.49 7.20
C SER A 40 0.52 5.24 5.73
N PHE A 41 1.25 4.17 5.41
CA PHE A 41 1.53 3.82 4.02
C PHE A 41 0.23 3.56 3.24
N ASP A 42 -0.77 3.01 3.92
CA ASP A 42 -2.10 2.68 3.40
C ASP A 42 -2.89 3.91 2.90
N ASP A 43 -2.60 5.10 3.46
CA ASP A 43 -3.31 6.33 3.08
C ASP A 43 -3.02 6.75 1.63
N ARG A 44 -1.91 6.31 1.04
CA ARG A 44 -1.46 6.74 -0.31
C ARG A 44 -1.99 5.87 -1.44
N VAL A 45 -2.48 4.67 -1.16
CA VAL A 45 -2.97 3.74 -2.19
C VAL A 45 -4.44 3.96 -2.57
N ASN A 46 -5.13 4.88 -1.90
CA ASN A 46 -6.55 5.17 -2.16
C ASN A 46 -6.80 6.33 -3.14
N GLU A 47 -5.78 6.86 -3.82
CA GLU A 47 -5.94 8.02 -4.72
C GLU A 47 -6.08 7.67 -6.21
N ASP A 48 -5.91 6.40 -6.62
CA ASP A 48 -5.94 6.00 -8.04
C ASP A 48 -6.92 4.86 -8.40
N GLU A 49 -7.81 4.41 -7.50
CA GLU A 49 -8.91 3.51 -7.91
C GLU A 49 -10.08 4.30 -8.51
N VAL A 50 -9.81 5.03 -9.60
CA VAL A 50 -10.85 5.35 -10.59
C VAL A 50 -11.02 4.15 -11.52
N LEU A 51 -11.41 3.00 -10.97
CA LEU A 51 -12.05 1.94 -11.76
C LEU A 51 -13.49 2.37 -12.08
N SER A 52 -13.64 3.53 -12.76
CA SER A 52 -14.91 3.92 -13.35
C SER A 52 -15.06 3.21 -14.69
N ASP A 53 -15.17 1.88 -14.66
CA ASP A 53 -15.79 1.14 -15.76
C ASP A 53 -17.30 1.39 -15.68
N THR A 54 -17.67 2.65 -15.89
CA THR A 54 -19.07 3.08 -15.97
C THR A 54 -19.56 2.56 -17.31
N PRO A 55 -20.56 1.66 -17.37
CA PRO A 55 -21.15 1.30 -18.63
C PRO A 55 -21.72 2.59 -19.23
N LEU A 56 -21.22 2.99 -20.41
CA LEU A 56 -21.78 4.09 -21.17
C LEU A 56 -23.27 3.78 -21.39
N ALA A 57 -24.14 4.49 -20.67
CA ALA A 57 -25.59 4.29 -20.70
C ALA A 57 -26.12 4.31 -22.15
N PRO A 58 -27.24 3.60 -22.45
CA PRO A 58 -27.73 3.45 -23.81
C PRO A 58 -28.21 4.81 -24.32
N GLY A 59 -27.37 5.46 -25.12
CA GLY A 59 -27.76 6.62 -25.90
C GLY A 59 -28.79 6.16 -26.92
N ASN A 60 -30.04 6.55 -26.68
CA ASN A 60 -31.15 6.42 -27.61
C ASN A 60 -30.80 7.15 -28.92
N ALA A 61 -30.14 6.44 -29.85
CA ALA A 61 -29.92 6.91 -31.20
C ALA A 61 -31.26 6.79 -31.93
N VAL A 62 -32.03 7.87 -31.89
CA VAL A 62 -33.07 8.18 -32.87
C VAL A 62 -32.42 8.12 -34.25
N GLN A 63 -32.49 6.95 -34.88
CA GLN A 63 -32.17 6.78 -36.27
C GLN A 63 -33.48 6.78 -37.03
N GLU A 64 -33.97 7.99 -37.28
CA GLU A 64 -34.98 8.19 -38.32
C GLU A 64 -34.44 9.28 -39.23
N ASP A 65 -33.41 8.89 -39.99
CA ASP A 65 -32.98 9.65 -41.16
C ASP A 65 -34.00 9.43 -42.29
N LEU A 66 -34.28 10.53 -42.94
CA LEU A 66 -35.37 10.78 -43.87
C LEU A 66 -35.11 10.10 -45.24
N ILE A 67 -36.21 9.76 -45.95
CA ILE A 67 -36.31 9.62 -47.42
C ILE A 67 -35.98 8.24 -48.03
N ALA A 68 -37.04 7.51 -48.40
CA ALA A 68 -37.10 6.77 -49.65
C ALA A 68 -38.35 7.23 -50.43
N HIS A 69 -38.14 7.57 -51.70
CA HIS A 69 -39.13 8.07 -52.67
C HIS A 69 -40.18 7.03 -53.02
#